data_AF-A0A9W9YJB9-F1
#
_entry.id   AF-A0A9W9YJB9-F1
#
_cell.length_a   1.000
_cell.length_b   1.000
_cell.length_c   1.000
_cell.angle_alpha   90.00
_cell.angle_beta   90.00
_cell.angle_gamma   90.00
#
_symmetry.space_group_name_H-M   'P 1'
#
loop_
_entity.id
_entity.type
_entity.pdbx_description
1 polymer ?
#
loop_
_entity_poly.entity_id
_entity_poly.type
_entity_poly.pdbx_seq_one_letter_code
_entity_poly.pdbx_strand_id
1 'polypeptide(L)'
;MKGTVLRILSGFITVPAIWKPPAKQFMREAAYQAGIASSDVPEQLLIALEPEAASVYCRERKMREFPPVREEMPILLVFSSKGGTLDVTAHEILTNGNIKEIHQVTGGPYGGTKVDDQFVSLLERFFGTAVVGTFRVSCPAEWLELMNEFEMKKRGRRAFDGETTRIRIPRTFATLVSEHGGPDLARRFARCTTDDVQFIRNEYFCLGSTAMRKVISASF
;
A
#
# COMPACT_ATOMS: atom_id res chain seq x y z
N MET A 1 41.20 -25.14 -6.65
CA MET A 1 40.30 -24.35 -7.51
C MET A 1 39.87 -23.11 -6.75
N LYS A 2 40.34 -21.92 -7.13
CA LYS A 2 39.81 -20.66 -6.58
C LYS A 2 38.43 -20.46 -7.23
N GLY A 3 37.36 -20.49 -6.44
CA GLY A 3 36.02 -20.27 -6.93
C GLY A 3 35.91 -18.86 -7.53
N THR A 4 35.41 -18.77 -8.76
CA THR A 4 35.08 -17.49 -9.38
C THR A 4 33.92 -16.88 -8.59
N VAL A 5 34.20 -15.83 -7.82
CA VAL A 5 33.14 -15.00 -7.23
C VAL A 5 32.59 -14.14 -8.36
N LEU A 6 31.40 -14.48 -8.84
CA LEU A 6 30.64 -13.60 -9.73
C LEU A 6 30.25 -12.35 -8.93
N ARG A 7 30.97 -11.24 -9.15
CA ARG A 7 30.60 -9.95 -8.58
C ARG A 7 29.49 -9.37 -9.43
N ILE A 8 28.34 -9.08 -8.82
CA ILE A 8 27.26 -8.34 -9.50
C ILE A 8 27.87 -7.00 -9.94
N LEU A 9 27.94 -6.77 -11.26
CA LEU A 9 28.62 -5.61 -11.84
C LEU A 9 27.82 -4.32 -11.64
N SER A 10 26.49 -4.41 -11.56
CA SER A 10 25.59 -3.28 -11.28
C SER A 10 24.25 -3.77 -10.69
N GLY A 11 23.73 -3.07 -9.68
CA GLY A 11 22.43 -3.29 -9.06
C GLY A 11 21.46 -2.14 -9.33
N PHE A 12 20.16 -2.41 -9.20
CA PHE A 12 19.09 -1.43 -9.37
C PHE A 12 18.28 -1.30 -8.08
N ILE A 13 17.93 -0.06 -7.72
CA ILE A 13 16.91 0.22 -6.71
C ILE A 13 15.81 1.04 -7.37
N THR A 14 14.56 0.60 -7.22
CA THR A 14 13.40 1.35 -7.72
C THR A 14 12.95 2.38 -6.69
N VAL A 15 12.63 3.59 -7.13
CA VAL A 15 12.05 4.64 -6.28
C VAL A 15 10.82 5.27 -6.95
N PRO A 16 9.88 5.84 -6.17
CA PRO A 16 8.77 6.58 -6.73
C PRO A 16 9.27 7.73 -7.61
N ALA A 17 8.65 7.88 -8.78
CA ALA A 17 8.99 8.93 -9.72
C ALA A 17 8.68 10.32 -9.15
N ILE A 18 7.62 10.45 -8.35
CA ILE A 18 7.20 11.71 -7.72
C ILE A 18 8.16 12.22 -6.63
N TRP A 19 9.11 11.40 -6.18
CA TRP A 19 10.09 11.82 -5.18
C TRP A 19 10.98 12.97 -5.70
N LYS A 20 11.16 13.98 -4.85
CA LYS A 20 12.09 15.08 -5.12
C LYS A 20 13.53 14.54 -5.19
N PRO A 21 14.44 15.20 -5.94
CA PRO A 21 15.83 14.77 -6.07
C PRO A 21 16.55 14.45 -4.74
N PRO A 22 16.36 15.22 -3.64
CA PRO A 22 16.99 14.91 -2.35
C PRO A 22 16.55 13.55 -1.77
N ALA A 23 15.29 13.15 -1.93
CA ALA A 23 14.81 11.86 -1.44
C ALA A 23 15.38 10.68 -2.26
N LYS A 24 15.53 10.86 -3.58
CA LYS A 24 16.20 9.88 -4.46
C LYS A 24 17.68 9.75 -4.09
N GLN A 25 18.35 10.85 -3.77
CA GLN A 25 19.73 10.85 -3.29
C GLN A 25 19.86 10.19 -1.92
N PHE A 26 18.91 10.43 -1.01
CA PHE A 26 18.89 9.78 0.29
C PHE A 26 18.82 8.24 0.16
N MET A 27 18.00 7.72 -0.77
CA MET A 27 17.93 6.28 -1.02
C MET A 27 19.27 5.71 -1.51
N ARG A 28 20.01 6.45 -2.33
CA ARG A 28 21.35 6.06 -2.78
C ARG A 28 22.33 5.98 -1.61
N GLU A 29 22.33 6.96 -0.72
CA GLU A 29 23.17 6.95 0.49
C GLU A 29 22.81 5.79 1.42
N ALA A 30 21.53 5.52 1.62
CA ALA A 30 21.07 4.37 2.40
C ALA A 30 21.56 3.03 1.80
N ALA A 31 21.58 2.92 0.48
CA ALA A 31 22.10 1.74 -0.21
C ALA A 31 23.62 1.55 0.01
N TYR A 32 24.38 2.65 0.09
CA TYR A 32 25.80 2.61 0.43
C TYR A 32 26.01 2.13 1.87
N GLN A 33 25.26 2.70 2.82
CA GLN A 33 25.35 2.30 4.23
C GLN A 33 24.93 0.84 4.47
N ALA A 34 23.99 0.34 3.68
CA ALA A 34 23.57 -1.06 3.71
C ALA A 34 24.57 -2.03 3.02
N GLY A 35 25.65 -1.51 2.41
CA GLY A 35 26.64 -2.32 1.69
C GLY A 35 26.15 -2.89 0.36
N ILE A 36 25.04 -2.36 -0.19
CA ILE A 36 24.48 -2.78 -1.48
C ILE A 36 25.35 -2.25 -2.63
N ALA A 37 25.93 -1.06 -2.46
CA ALA A 37 26.88 -0.45 -3.38
C ALA A 37 27.95 0.35 -2.64
N SER A 38 29.03 0.73 -3.33
CA SER A 38 30.04 1.63 -2.78
C SER A 38 29.88 3.04 -3.34
N SER A 39 30.09 4.04 -2.50
CA SER A 39 30.22 5.44 -2.92
C SER A 39 31.43 5.66 -3.84
N ASP A 40 32.45 4.80 -3.76
CA ASP A 40 33.67 4.88 -4.58
C ASP A 40 33.45 4.42 -6.03
N VAL A 41 32.38 3.63 -6.25
CA VAL A 41 32.00 3.10 -7.57
C VAL A 41 30.50 3.35 -7.78
N PRO A 42 30.08 4.61 -7.97
CA PRO A 42 28.67 4.98 -8.01
C PRO A 42 27.91 4.32 -9.17
N GLU A 43 28.59 3.92 -10.24
CA GLU A 43 28.01 3.19 -11.37
C GLU A 43 27.53 1.78 -11.00
N GLN A 44 27.98 1.23 -9.86
CA GLN A 44 27.48 -0.02 -9.33
C GLN A 44 25.98 0.08 -8.98
N LEU A 45 25.44 1.28 -8.75
CA LEU A 45 24.03 1.48 -8.38
C LEU A 45 23.29 2.44 -9.31
N LEU A 46 22.27 1.91 -9.99
CA LEU A 46 21.33 2.69 -10.77
C LEU A 46 20.01 2.85 -10.01
N ILE A 47 19.50 4.08 -9.97
CA ILE A 47 18.16 4.38 -9.46
C ILE A 47 17.21 4.30 -10.65
N ALA A 48 16.30 3.35 -10.63
CA ALA A 48 15.24 3.21 -11.62
C ALA A 48 13.96 3.87 -11.09
N LEU A 49 13.25 4.62 -11.92
CA LEU A 49 11.92 5.08 -11.52
C LEU A 49 10.94 3.91 -11.59
N GLU A 50 10.12 3.74 -10.56
CA GLU A 50 9.12 2.68 -10.50
C GLU A 50 8.23 2.57 -11.76
N PRO A 51 7.65 3.67 -12.28
CA PRO A 51 6.81 3.55 -13.47
C PRO A 51 7.62 3.27 -14.76
N GLU A 52 8.89 3.67 -14.83
CA GLU A 52 9.77 3.32 -15.96
C GLU A 52 10.08 1.82 -15.94
N ALA A 53 10.44 1.29 -14.76
CA ALA A 53 10.67 -0.14 -14.56
C ALA A 53 9.42 -0.98 -14.91
N ALA A 54 8.24 -0.51 -14.52
CA ALA A 54 6.96 -1.12 -14.91
C ALA A 54 6.72 -1.06 -16.42
N SER A 55 7.12 0.02 -17.09
CA SER A 55 6.97 0.17 -18.55
C SER A 55 7.87 -0.76 -19.33
N VAL A 56 9.12 -0.88 -18.90
CA VAL A 56 10.07 -1.85 -19.46
C VAL A 56 9.49 -3.26 -19.30
N TYR A 57 9.02 -3.63 -18.11
CA TYR A 57 8.41 -4.93 -17.87
C TYR A 57 7.18 -5.19 -18.77
N CYS A 58 6.26 -4.22 -18.86
CA CYS A 58 5.09 -4.32 -19.73
C CYS A 58 5.46 -4.47 -21.21
N ARG A 59 6.50 -3.75 -21.68
CA ARG A 59 7.02 -3.88 -23.04
C ARG A 59 7.57 -5.27 -23.31
N GLU A 60 8.43 -5.78 -22.42
CA GLU A 60 9.02 -7.12 -22.55
C GLU A 60 7.94 -8.23 -22.56
N ARG A 61 6.83 -8.03 -21.82
CA ARG A 61 5.69 -8.97 -21.84
C ARG A 61 4.76 -8.80 -23.04
N LYS A 62 4.51 -7.57 -23.52
CA LYS A 62 3.67 -7.29 -24.70
C LYS A 62 4.24 -7.92 -25.98
N MET A 63 5.56 -8.12 -26.06
CA MET A 63 6.20 -8.92 -27.12
C MET A 63 5.74 -10.40 -27.14
N ARG A 64 5.07 -10.91 -26.10
CA ARG A 64 4.69 -12.34 -25.97
C ARG A 64 3.18 -12.62 -25.94
N GLU A 65 2.32 -11.68 -25.52
CA GLU A 65 0.95 -12.02 -25.08
C GLU A 65 -0.19 -11.14 -25.64
N PHE A 66 0.08 -10.01 -26.32
CA PHE A 66 -0.98 -9.10 -26.82
C PHE A 66 -0.94 -8.96 -28.34
N PRO A 67 -2.09 -8.77 -29.02
CA PRO A 67 -2.13 -8.56 -30.47
C PRO A 67 -1.30 -7.32 -30.84
N PRO A 68 -0.67 -7.30 -32.04
CA PRO A 68 0.03 -6.10 -32.50
C PRO A 68 -0.97 -4.94 -32.54
N VAL A 69 -0.73 -3.94 -31.70
CA VAL A 69 -1.45 -2.66 -31.77
C VAL A 69 -1.09 -2.06 -33.13
N ARG A 70 -2.11 -1.82 -33.97
CA ARG A 70 -1.95 -1.33 -35.34
C ARG A 70 -1.24 0.02 -35.34
N GLU A 71 -0.13 0.09 -36.08
CA GLU A 71 0.57 1.25 -36.69
C GLU A 71 0.80 2.57 -35.92
N GLU A 72 0.24 2.78 -34.73
CA GLU A 72 0.47 3.96 -33.91
C GLU A 72 1.50 3.67 -32.81
N MET A 73 2.38 4.65 -32.52
CA MET A 73 3.32 4.53 -31.40
C MET A 73 2.54 4.35 -30.10
N PRO A 74 2.65 3.19 -29.42
CA PRO A 74 1.74 2.89 -28.33
C PRO A 74 2.09 3.75 -27.11
N ILE A 75 1.13 4.58 -26.69
CA ILE A 75 1.17 5.26 -25.40
C ILE A 75 0.78 4.24 -24.31
N LEU A 76 1.66 4.06 -23.34
CA LEU A 76 1.44 3.28 -22.14
C LEU A 76 1.13 4.21 -20.97
N LEU A 77 -0.10 4.15 -20.47
CA LEU A 77 -0.47 4.77 -19.21
C LEU A 77 -0.08 3.83 -18.06
N VAL A 78 0.76 4.30 -17.15
CA VAL A 78 1.27 3.51 -16.02
C VAL A 78 0.77 4.08 -14.70
N PHE A 79 0.13 3.21 -13.94
CA PHE A 79 -0.26 3.44 -12.55
C PHE A 79 0.63 2.57 -11.65
N SER A 80 1.53 3.18 -10.89
CA SER A 80 2.36 2.49 -9.91
C SER A 80 1.84 2.82 -8.51
N SER A 81 1.06 1.91 -7.93
CA SER A 81 0.59 2.02 -6.55
C SER A 81 1.37 1.07 -5.64
N LYS A 82 1.89 1.60 -4.54
CA LYS A 82 2.49 0.83 -3.44
C LYS A 82 1.76 1.16 -2.13
N GLY A 83 2.34 0.76 -1.00
CA GLY A 83 1.79 1.05 0.32
C GLY A 83 1.59 2.54 0.57
N GLY A 84 2.53 3.39 0.17
CA GLY A 84 2.49 4.83 0.51
C GLY A 84 2.09 5.78 -0.64
N THR A 85 2.39 5.43 -1.89
CA THR A 85 2.28 6.36 -3.03
C THR A 85 1.51 5.75 -4.19
N LEU A 86 0.85 6.62 -4.96
CA LEU A 86 0.40 6.35 -6.31
C LEU A 86 1.16 7.30 -7.23
N ASP A 87 1.85 6.74 -8.22
CA ASP A 87 2.46 7.48 -9.33
C ASP A 87 1.68 7.19 -10.60
N VAL A 88 1.33 8.24 -11.34
CA VAL A 88 0.66 8.18 -12.64
C VAL A 88 1.54 8.87 -13.67
N THR A 89 1.95 8.14 -14.69
CA THR A 89 2.71 8.68 -15.81
C THR A 89 2.26 8.07 -17.13
N ALA A 90 2.58 8.75 -18.22
CA ALA A 90 2.35 8.26 -19.56
C ALA A 90 3.69 8.15 -20.29
N HIS A 91 3.89 7.01 -20.92
CA HIS A 91 5.10 6.65 -21.62
C HIS A 91 4.81 6.35 -23.08
N GLU A 92 5.55 6.99 -23.98
CA GLU A 92 5.57 6.65 -25.41
C GLU A 92 6.69 5.65 -25.66
N ILE A 93 6.37 4.55 -26.35
CA ILE A 93 7.38 3.59 -26.82
C ILE A 93 7.82 4.03 -28.21
N LEU A 94 9.06 4.47 -28.32
CA LEU A 94 9.67 4.92 -29.57
C LEU A 94 10.00 3.72 -30.48
N THR A 95 10.12 3.98 -31.79
CA THR A 95 10.43 2.96 -32.80
C THR A 95 11.78 2.27 -32.60
N ASN A 96 12.73 2.95 -31.95
CA ASN A 96 14.03 2.37 -31.55
C ASN A 96 13.96 1.53 -30.26
N GLY A 97 12.78 1.38 -29.68
CA GLY A 97 12.54 0.63 -28.44
C GLY A 97 12.73 1.46 -27.16
N ASN A 98 13.20 2.70 -27.24
CA ASN A 98 13.33 3.56 -26.06
C ASN A 98 11.97 3.98 -25.53
N ILE A 99 11.92 4.26 -24.23
CA ILE A 99 10.72 4.74 -23.54
C ILE A 99 10.91 6.22 -23.26
N LYS A 100 9.92 7.04 -23.63
CA LYS A 100 9.91 8.48 -23.41
C LYS A 100 8.73 8.85 -22.51
N GLU A 101 8.98 9.55 -21.42
CA GLU A 101 7.92 10.18 -20.63
C GLU A 101 7.29 11.31 -21.45
N ILE A 102 5.98 11.25 -21.66
CA ILE A 102 5.23 12.26 -22.43
C ILE A 102 4.53 13.29 -21.54
N HIS A 103 4.37 12.98 -20.26
CA HIS A 103 3.77 13.87 -19.29
C HIS A 103 4.47 13.75 -17.96
N GLN A 104 4.67 14.88 -17.29
CA GLN A 104 5.26 14.91 -15.97
C GLN A 104 4.49 13.96 -15.05
N VAL A 105 5.21 13.10 -14.33
CA VAL A 105 4.60 12.22 -13.35
C VAL A 105 3.74 13.02 -12.36
N THR A 106 2.51 12.56 -12.18
CA THR A 106 1.58 13.06 -11.18
C THR A 106 1.33 11.98 -10.16
N GLY A 107 0.72 12.35 -9.02
CA GLY A 107 0.49 11.38 -7.96
C GLY A 107 0.48 12.03 -6.59
N GLY A 108 0.61 11.19 -5.58
CA GLY A 108 0.59 11.64 -4.19
C GLY A 108 0.54 10.48 -3.20
N PRO A 109 0.29 10.79 -1.91
CA PRO A 109 0.27 9.81 -0.84
C PRO A 109 -1.05 9.01 -0.84
N TYR A 110 -1.44 8.49 -2.01
CA TYR A 110 -2.69 7.77 -2.24
C TYR A 110 -2.48 6.25 -2.18
N GLY A 111 -1.54 5.79 -1.35
CA GLY A 111 -1.27 4.36 -1.18
C GLY A 111 -2.22 3.66 -0.21
N GLY A 112 -2.06 2.35 -0.09
CA GLY A 112 -2.83 1.51 0.85
C GLY A 112 -2.75 1.94 2.32
N THR A 113 -1.72 2.68 2.73
CA THR A 113 -1.58 3.25 4.09
C THR A 113 -2.68 4.25 4.41
N LYS A 114 -3.20 5.01 3.44
CA LYS A 114 -4.35 5.89 3.69
C LYS A 114 -5.61 5.10 4.02
N VAL A 115 -5.78 3.94 3.41
CA VAL A 115 -6.89 3.03 3.73
C VAL A 115 -6.74 2.49 5.16
N ASP A 116 -5.52 2.24 5.61
CA ASP A 116 -5.23 1.88 7.01
C ASP A 116 -5.56 3.02 7.97
N ASP A 117 -5.14 4.25 7.65
CA ASP A 117 -5.46 5.44 8.44
C ASP A 117 -6.98 5.62 8.59
N GLN A 118 -7.74 5.46 7.51
CA GLN A 118 -9.20 5.55 7.53
C GLN A 118 -9.84 4.45 8.37
N PHE A 119 -9.26 3.24 8.37
CA PHE A 119 -9.69 2.18 9.27
C PHE A 119 -9.41 2.53 10.74
N VAL A 120 -8.25 3.11 11.06
CA VAL A 120 -7.96 3.59 12.42
C VAL A 120 -8.94 4.69 12.83
N SER A 121 -9.20 5.68 11.97
CA SER A 121 -10.21 6.73 12.24
C SER A 121 -11.61 6.15 12.45
N LEU A 122 -11.95 5.07 11.74
CA LEU A 122 -13.20 4.37 11.96
C LEU A 122 -13.24 3.71 13.35
N LEU A 123 -12.17 3.04 13.77
CA LEU A 123 -12.07 2.50 15.13
C LEU A 123 -12.19 3.60 16.19
N GLU A 124 -11.49 4.72 16.02
CA GLU A 124 -11.54 5.86 16.94
C GLU A 124 -12.94 6.47 17.02
N ARG A 125 -13.66 6.54 15.90
CA ARG A 125 -15.04 7.04 15.86
C ARG A 125 -16.02 6.15 16.61
N PHE A 126 -15.84 4.83 16.56
CA PHE A 126 -16.72 3.88 17.25
C PHE A 126 -16.33 3.68 18.71
N PHE A 127 -15.05 3.52 19.00
CA PHE A 127 -14.54 3.11 20.32
C PHE A 127 -13.97 4.26 21.15
N GLY A 128 -13.77 5.43 20.54
CA GLY A 128 -13.18 6.61 21.17
C GLY A 128 -11.66 6.67 20.96
N THR A 129 -11.16 7.84 20.57
CA THR A 129 -9.73 8.09 20.33
C THR A 129 -8.85 7.73 21.53
N ALA A 130 -9.31 8.00 22.76
CA ALA A 130 -8.56 7.67 23.97
C ALA A 130 -8.39 6.15 24.14
N VAL A 131 -9.44 5.37 23.91
CA VAL A 131 -9.41 3.90 24.07
C VAL A 131 -8.51 3.26 23.01
N VAL A 132 -8.64 3.68 21.75
CA VAL A 132 -7.77 3.20 20.66
C VAL A 132 -6.31 3.59 20.91
N GLY A 133 -6.06 4.83 21.36
CA GLY A 133 -4.73 5.30 21.73
C GLY A 133 -4.10 4.48 22.86
N THR A 134 -4.86 4.23 23.94
CA THR A 134 -4.41 3.37 25.06
C THR A 134 -4.11 1.95 24.61
N PHE A 135 -4.94 1.36 23.74
CA PHE A 135 -4.70 0.02 23.20
C PHE A 135 -3.42 -0.05 22.36
N ARG A 136 -3.18 0.94 21.51
CA ARG A 136 -1.95 1.05 20.69
C ARG A 136 -0.67 1.05 21.54
N VAL A 137 -0.69 1.79 22.66
CA VAL A 137 0.48 1.94 23.53
C VAL A 137 0.65 0.76 24.48
N SER A 138 -0.46 0.25 25.04
CA SER A 138 -0.42 -0.79 26.08
C SER A 138 -0.29 -2.20 25.51
N CYS A 139 -0.79 -2.43 24.28
CA CYS A 139 -0.84 -3.74 23.62
C CYS A 139 -0.31 -3.67 22.17
N PRO A 140 0.95 -3.25 21.93
CA PRO A 140 1.46 -3.01 20.57
C PRO A 140 1.50 -4.27 19.68
N ALA A 141 1.70 -5.46 20.27
CA ALA A 141 1.67 -6.71 19.53
C ALA A 141 0.26 -7.03 19.01
N GLU A 142 -0.77 -6.92 19.86
CA GLU A 142 -2.16 -7.15 19.45
C GLU A 142 -2.68 -6.06 18.51
N TRP A 143 -2.20 -4.82 18.66
CA TRP A 143 -2.44 -3.76 17.69
C TRP A 143 -1.88 -4.13 16.31
N LEU A 144 -0.66 -4.63 16.24
CA LEU A 144 -0.04 -5.08 15.00
C LEU A 144 -0.83 -6.24 14.39
N GLU A 145 -1.29 -7.20 15.18
CA GLU A 145 -2.15 -8.30 14.72
C GLU A 145 -3.46 -7.79 14.11
N LEU A 146 -4.14 -6.85 14.77
CA LEU A 146 -5.37 -6.23 14.27
C LEU A 146 -5.13 -5.52 12.92
N MET A 147 -4.06 -4.73 12.81
CA MET A 147 -3.73 -4.02 11.57
C MET A 147 -3.34 -4.98 10.45
N ASN A 148 -2.57 -6.04 10.75
CA ASN A 148 -2.23 -7.07 9.78
C ASN A 148 -3.47 -7.83 9.30
N GLU A 149 -4.41 -8.11 10.19
CA GLU A 149 -5.68 -8.71 9.79
C GLU A 149 -6.43 -7.79 8.83
N PHE A 150 -6.57 -6.51 9.16
CA PHE A 150 -7.21 -5.55 8.26
C PHE A 150 -6.49 -5.46 6.90
N GLU A 151 -5.16 -5.38 6.89
CA GLU A 151 -4.34 -5.36 5.67
C GLU A 151 -4.57 -6.60 4.78
N MET A 152 -4.71 -7.78 5.38
CA MET A 152 -5.04 -9.00 4.62
C MET A 152 -6.48 -8.95 4.09
N LYS A 153 -7.43 -8.49 4.90
CA LYS A 153 -8.86 -8.48 4.55
C LYS A 153 -9.20 -7.42 3.50
N LYS A 154 -8.59 -6.23 3.56
CA LYS A 154 -8.83 -5.14 2.60
C LYS A 154 -8.37 -5.50 1.18
N ARG A 155 -7.41 -6.41 1.06
CA ARG A 155 -6.92 -6.98 -0.22
C ARG A 155 -7.67 -8.25 -0.65
N GLY A 156 -8.58 -8.75 0.19
CA GLY A 156 -9.30 -10.01 -0.04
C GLY A 156 -10.49 -9.85 -0.97
N ARG A 157 -10.91 -10.95 -1.62
CA ARG A 157 -12.08 -10.99 -2.52
C ARG A 157 -13.34 -10.39 -1.91
N ARG A 158 -13.58 -10.60 -0.62
CA ARG A 158 -14.78 -10.09 0.07
C ARG A 158 -14.88 -8.56 -0.01
N ALA A 159 -13.77 -7.85 0.13
CA ALA A 159 -13.76 -6.38 -0.02
C ALA A 159 -14.04 -5.95 -1.47
N PHE A 160 -13.55 -6.73 -2.45
CA PHE A 160 -13.74 -6.48 -3.89
C PHE A 160 -15.18 -6.78 -4.36
N ASP A 161 -15.71 -7.94 -3.97
CA ASP A 161 -17.04 -8.43 -4.33
C ASP A 161 -18.16 -7.70 -3.57
N GLY A 162 -17.82 -6.76 -2.68
CA GLY A 162 -18.78 -6.01 -1.88
C GLY A 162 -19.44 -6.85 -0.78
N GLU A 163 -18.79 -7.91 -0.31
CA GLU A 163 -19.26 -8.68 0.83
C GLU A 163 -18.82 -8.07 2.17
N THR A 164 -19.50 -8.45 3.26
CA THR A 164 -19.14 -8.01 4.62
C THR A 164 -17.75 -8.49 5.02
N THR A 165 -16.79 -7.57 5.14
CA THR A 165 -15.46 -7.84 5.65
C THR A 165 -15.49 -7.99 7.17
N ARG A 166 -15.09 -9.15 7.68
CA ARG A 166 -15.06 -9.46 9.12
C ARG A 166 -13.63 -9.37 9.62
N ILE A 167 -13.42 -8.51 10.61
CA ILE A 167 -12.12 -8.26 11.25
C ILE A 167 -12.26 -8.70 12.70
N ARG A 168 -11.42 -9.63 13.15
CA ARG A 168 -11.41 -10.08 14.53
C ARG A 168 -10.87 -8.97 15.41
N ILE A 169 -11.57 -8.75 16.52
CA ILE A 169 -11.14 -7.82 17.55
C ILE A 169 -10.34 -8.58 18.61
N PRO A 170 -9.13 -8.11 18.97
CA PRO A 170 -8.38 -8.66 20.09
C PRO A 170 -9.19 -8.61 21.39
N ARG A 171 -9.07 -9.66 22.21
CA ARG A 171 -9.85 -9.76 23.46
C ARG A 171 -9.51 -8.63 24.43
N THR A 172 -8.24 -8.26 24.52
CA THR A 172 -7.78 -7.14 25.35
C THR A 172 -8.39 -5.82 24.90
N PHE A 173 -8.52 -5.60 23.59
CA PHE A 173 -9.22 -4.43 23.06
C PHE A 173 -10.70 -4.46 23.46
N ALA A 174 -11.38 -5.59 23.29
CA ALA A 174 -12.78 -5.72 23.71
C ALA A 174 -12.97 -5.43 25.22
N THR A 175 -12.09 -5.97 26.08
CA THR A 175 -12.09 -5.68 27.53
C THR A 175 -11.88 -4.20 27.82
N LEU A 176 -10.90 -3.56 27.17
CA LEU A 176 -10.60 -2.15 27.39
C LEU A 176 -11.80 -1.24 27.02
N VAL A 177 -12.49 -1.55 25.91
CA VAL A 177 -13.70 -0.81 25.52
C VAL A 177 -14.83 -1.05 26.52
N SER A 178 -14.96 -2.27 27.06
CA SER A 178 -15.96 -2.59 28.08
C SER A 178 -15.73 -1.85 29.41
N GLU A 179 -14.48 -1.68 29.83
CA GLU A 179 -14.11 -0.93 31.04
C GLU A 179 -14.43 0.56 30.93
N HIS A 180 -14.23 1.16 29.75
CA HIS A 180 -14.44 2.60 29.51
C HIS A 180 -15.84 2.94 28.99
N GLY A 181 -16.70 1.95 28.74
CA GLY A 181 -17.91 2.12 27.94
C GLY A 181 -19.08 1.20 28.25
N GLY A 182 -18.98 0.34 29.28
CA GLY A 182 -19.97 -0.66 29.64
C GLY A 182 -19.80 -2.00 28.90
N PRO A 183 -20.32 -3.11 29.45
CA PRO A 183 -19.87 -4.47 29.11
C PRO A 183 -20.33 -5.02 27.75
N ASP A 184 -21.33 -4.43 27.08
CA ASP A 184 -21.94 -5.04 25.88
C ASP A 184 -21.81 -4.15 24.64
N LEU A 185 -20.72 -4.35 23.91
CA LEU A 185 -20.42 -3.66 22.65
C LEU A 185 -21.45 -4.00 21.56
N ALA A 186 -21.85 -5.27 21.44
CA ALA A 186 -22.86 -5.69 20.48
C ALA A 186 -24.18 -4.95 20.71
N ARG A 187 -24.63 -4.79 21.96
CA ARG A 187 -25.85 -4.03 22.27
C ARG A 187 -25.67 -2.52 22.15
N ARG A 188 -24.49 -1.98 22.49
CA ARG A 188 -24.16 -0.56 22.34
C ARG A 188 -24.21 -0.14 20.87
N PHE A 189 -23.74 -1.00 19.98
CA PHE A 189 -23.70 -0.74 18.53
C PHE A 189 -24.83 -1.40 17.73
N ALA A 190 -25.67 -2.26 18.34
CA ALA A 190 -26.88 -2.79 17.70
C ALA A 190 -27.86 -1.69 17.25
N ARG A 191 -27.77 -0.49 17.84
CA ARG A 191 -28.54 0.69 17.46
C ARG A 191 -27.79 1.62 16.49
N CYS A 192 -26.49 1.42 16.29
CA CYS A 192 -25.69 2.15 15.31
C CYS A 192 -25.76 1.43 13.96
N THR A 193 -26.85 1.66 13.21
CA THR A 193 -26.92 1.32 11.78
C THR A 193 -26.24 2.36 10.90
N THR A 194 -25.79 3.45 11.49
CA THR A 194 -24.99 4.48 10.83
C THR A 194 -23.69 3.85 10.34
N ASP A 195 -23.59 3.72 9.02
CA ASP A 195 -22.40 3.33 8.24
C ASP A 195 -22.22 1.86 7.85
N ASP A 196 -23.23 0.98 7.90
CA ASP A 196 -23.09 -0.41 7.41
C ASP A 196 -21.96 -1.16 8.16
N VAL A 197 -21.85 -0.88 9.46
CA VAL A 197 -20.91 -1.49 10.39
C VAL A 197 -21.70 -2.29 11.41
N GLN A 198 -21.24 -3.50 11.72
CA GLN A 198 -21.88 -4.39 12.69
C GLN A 198 -20.85 -4.99 13.64
N PHE A 199 -21.29 -5.28 14.87
CA PHE A 199 -20.48 -6.00 15.84
C PHE A 199 -21.12 -7.35 16.17
N ILE A 200 -20.38 -8.43 15.96
CA ILE A 200 -20.90 -9.79 16.14
C ILE A 200 -20.15 -10.47 17.28
N ARG A 201 -20.91 -10.95 18.28
CA ARG A 201 -20.44 -11.77 19.43
C ARG A 201 -19.33 -11.16 20.28
N ASN A 202 -19.19 -9.84 20.23
CA ASN A 202 -18.04 -9.12 20.79
C ASN A 202 -16.65 -9.53 20.25
N GLU A 203 -16.62 -10.24 19.12
CA GLU A 203 -15.41 -10.80 18.55
C GLU A 203 -15.09 -10.23 17.16
N TYR A 204 -16.10 -9.78 16.41
CA TYR A 204 -15.91 -9.36 15.03
C TYR A 204 -16.46 -7.96 14.77
N PHE A 205 -15.57 -7.08 14.33
CA PHE A 205 -15.92 -5.81 13.71
C PHE A 205 -16.15 -6.03 12.22
N CYS A 206 -17.40 -5.90 11.81
CA CYS A 206 -17.87 -6.27 10.48
C CYS A 206 -18.15 -5.01 9.67
N LEU A 207 -17.44 -4.84 8.57
CA LEU A 207 -17.61 -3.75 7.61
C LEU A 207 -18.41 -4.29 6.42
N GLY A 208 -19.65 -3.84 6.26
CA GLY A 208 -20.42 -4.10 5.05
C GLY A 208 -19.84 -3.36 3.83
N SER A 209 -20.47 -3.58 2.67
CA SER A 209 -19.99 -3.06 1.40
C SER A 209 -19.85 -1.53 1.38
N THR A 210 -20.75 -0.82 2.08
CA THR A 210 -20.77 0.64 2.12
C THR A 210 -19.69 1.17 3.07
N ALA A 211 -19.55 0.55 4.25
CA ALA A 211 -18.46 0.86 5.18
C ALA A 211 -17.09 0.68 4.52
N MET A 212 -16.88 -0.48 3.90
CA MET A 212 -15.61 -0.83 3.28
C MET A 212 -15.28 0.11 2.12
N ARG A 213 -16.27 0.45 1.28
CA ARG A 213 -16.08 1.44 0.22
C ARG A 213 -15.74 2.82 0.76
N LYS A 214 -16.38 3.28 1.85
CA LYS A 214 -16.04 4.58 2.47
C LYS A 214 -14.60 4.61 2.98
N VAL A 215 -14.15 3.55 3.65
CA VAL A 215 -12.76 3.43 4.13
C VAL A 215 -11.77 3.50 2.95
N ILE A 216 -12.08 2.83 1.84
CA ILE A 216 -11.24 2.86 0.64
C ILE A 216 -11.32 4.23 -0.05
N SER A 217 -12.52 4.77 -0.32
CA SER A 217 -12.70 5.97 -1.13
C SER A 217 -12.28 7.26 -0.42
N ALA A 218 -12.37 7.33 0.91
CA ALA A 218 -11.89 8.48 1.68
C ALA A 218 -10.34 8.61 1.68
N SER A 219 -9.65 7.67 1.03
CA SER A 219 -8.20 7.64 0.90
C SER A 219 -7.67 8.32 -0.37
N PHE A 220 -8.55 8.70 -1.31
CA PHE A 220 -8.23 9.20 -2.64
C PHE A 220 -8.92 10.53 -2.95
#